data_AF-A0A2W4JU25-F1
#
_entry.id   AF-A0A2W4JU25-F1
#
_cell.length_a   1.000
_cell.length_b   1.000
_cell.length_c   1.000
_cell.angle_alpha   90.00
_cell.angle_beta   90.00
_cell.angle_gamma   90.00
#
_symmetry.space_group_name_H-M   'P 1'
#
loop_
_entity.id
_entity.type
_entity.pdbx_description
1 polymer ?
#
loop_
_entity_poly.entity_id
_entity_poly.type
_entity_poly.pdbx_seq_one_letter_code
_entity_poly.pdbx_strand_id
1 'polypeptide(L)'
;MALDGALVEKYSWVDEIDAWILAVIRGRSVQEIVEIYGGDPRAPVGDYAFNRLHEVRLNPFAGSFVQVFRVGEYAVALEENDYNGSEPDVARRCSADGGHFFSMFWNVNADEYVIEAVDGKIIASFNPLDSPSPDDELRPGWAIFDEPESTGAACVALLEQRTGSSG
;
A
#
# COMPACT_ATOMS: atom_id res chain seq x y z
N MET A 1 10.84 9.93 -14.68
CA MET A 1 11.06 8.50 -15.02
C MET A 1 9.72 8.00 -15.51
N ALA A 2 9.63 7.46 -16.72
CA ALA A 2 8.35 6.98 -17.23
C ALA A 2 8.00 5.65 -16.58
N LEU A 3 6.71 5.42 -16.33
CA LEU A 3 6.18 4.13 -15.90
C LEU A 3 6.54 3.06 -16.94
N ASP A 4 6.96 1.87 -16.51
CA ASP A 4 7.31 0.79 -17.43
C ASP A 4 6.05 0.04 -17.87
N GLY A 5 5.64 0.19 -19.13
CA GLY A 5 4.44 -0.45 -19.67
C GLY A 5 4.47 -1.98 -19.59
N ALA A 6 5.65 -2.61 -19.62
CA ALA A 6 5.75 -4.07 -19.46
C ALA A 6 5.42 -4.51 -18.02
N LEU A 7 5.73 -3.69 -17.02
CA LEU A 7 5.32 -3.95 -15.64
C LEU A 7 3.82 -3.74 -15.44
N VAL A 8 3.22 -2.75 -16.11
CA VAL A 8 1.76 -2.54 -16.07
C VAL A 8 1.04 -3.78 -16.61
N GLU A 9 1.47 -4.30 -17.76
CA GLU A 9 0.87 -5.52 -18.33
C GLU A 9 1.02 -6.74 -17.38
N LYS A 10 2.20 -6.91 -16.76
CA LYS A 10 2.48 -7.95 -15.75
C LYS A 10 1.48 -7.92 -14.59
N TYR A 11 1.04 -6.74 -14.17
CA TYR A 11 0.16 -6.55 -13.01
C TYR A 11 -1.32 -6.33 -13.35
N SER A 12 -1.72 -6.51 -14.61
CA SER A 12 -3.14 -6.39 -15.05
C SER A 12 -4.13 -7.24 -14.24
N TRP A 13 -3.70 -8.36 -13.64
CA TRP A 13 -4.55 -9.19 -12.78
C TRP A 13 -5.07 -8.44 -11.53
N VAL A 14 -4.42 -7.34 -11.13
CA VAL A 14 -4.83 -6.50 -9.99
C VAL A 14 -6.19 -5.84 -10.23
N ASP A 15 -6.59 -5.65 -11.49
CA ASP A 15 -7.89 -5.07 -11.85
C ASP A 15 -9.07 -5.99 -11.52
N GLU A 16 -8.80 -7.27 -11.21
CA GLU A 16 -9.82 -8.21 -10.71
C GLU A 16 -10.13 -8.01 -9.21
N ILE A 17 -9.43 -7.07 -8.54
CA ILE A 17 -9.56 -6.81 -7.10
C ILE A 17 -10.29 -5.47 -6.86
N ASP A 18 -11.48 -5.56 -6.27
CA ASP A 18 -12.39 -4.43 -6.09
C ASP A 18 -11.83 -3.28 -5.23
N ALA A 19 -11.12 -3.60 -4.15
CA ALA A 19 -10.51 -2.60 -3.29
C ALA A 19 -9.39 -3.20 -2.47
N TRP A 20 -8.23 -2.55 -2.44
CA TRP A 20 -7.11 -3.03 -1.64
C TRP A 20 -6.18 -1.92 -1.22
N ILE A 21 -5.44 -2.22 -0.14
CA ILE A 21 -4.26 -1.46 0.26
C ILE A 21 -3.11 -2.43 0.32
N LEU A 22 -2.03 -2.06 -0.35
CA LEU A 22 -0.79 -2.82 -0.35
C LEU A 22 0.33 -1.90 0.09
N ALA A 23 0.99 -2.26 1.20
CA ALA A 23 2.16 -1.58 1.70
C ALA A 23 3.39 -2.48 1.64
N VAL A 24 4.49 -1.95 1.11
CA VAL A 24 5.84 -2.56 1.18
C VAL A 24 6.70 -1.78 2.15
N ILE A 25 7.30 -2.52 3.07
CA ILE A 25 7.93 -1.99 4.27
C ILE A 25 9.31 -2.60 4.40
N ARG A 26 10.33 -1.77 4.63
CA ARG A 26 11.70 -2.21 4.90
C ARG A 26 12.19 -1.61 6.22
N GLY A 27 12.97 -2.40 6.97
CA GLY A 27 13.55 -1.97 8.25
C GLY A 27 12.68 -2.28 9.47
N ARG A 28 11.55 -2.97 9.28
CA ARG A 28 10.68 -3.45 10.37
C ARG A 28 10.43 -4.94 10.29
N SER A 29 10.23 -5.55 11.44
CA SER A 29 9.73 -6.92 11.59
C SER A 29 8.22 -6.98 11.39
N VAL A 30 7.72 -8.18 11.10
CA VAL A 30 6.27 -8.43 10.99
C VAL A 30 5.56 -8.08 12.29
N GLN A 31 6.16 -8.40 13.44
CA GLN A 31 5.56 -8.10 14.75
C GLN A 31 5.42 -6.60 15.00
N GLU A 32 6.47 -5.82 14.74
CA GLU A 32 6.42 -4.36 14.88
C GLU A 32 5.35 -3.75 13.95
N ILE A 33 5.22 -4.25 12.73
CA ILE A 33 4.22 -3.75 11.79
C ILE A 33 2.81 -4.03 12.32
N VAL A 34 2.53 -5.25 12.79
CA VAL A 34 1.23 -5.58 13.38
C VAL A 34 0.91 -4.67 14.56
N GLU A 35 1.88 -4.36 15.43
CA GLU A 35 1.70 -3.43 16.54
C GLU A 35 1.48 -1.98 16.08
N ILE A 36 2.16 -1.55 15.00
CA ILE A 36 1.97 -0.21 14.41
C ILE A 36 0.55 -0.06 13.88
N TYR A 37 0.02 -1.11 13.24
CA TYR A 37 -1.35 -1.22 12.74
C TYR A 37 -2.38 -1.46 13.87
N GLY A 38 -1.95 -1.52 15.13
CA GLY A 38 -2.84 -1.64 16.29
C GLY A 38 -3.26 -3.07 16.66
N GLY A 39 -2.70 -4.09 16.01
CA GLY A 39 -2.93 -5.50 16.34
C GLY A 39 -2.04 -6.02 17.47
N ASP A 40 -2.37 -7.21 18.01
CA ASP A 40 -1.47 -7.98 18.88
C ASP A 40 -0.81 -9.12 18.06
N PRO A 41 0.52 -9.09 17.83
CA PRO A 41 1.21 -10.10 17.03
C PRO A 41 1.16 -11.51 17.64
N ARG A 42 0.73 -11.64 18.90
CA ARG A 42 0.59 -12.92 19.61
C ARG A 42 -0.82 -13.48 19.55
N ALA A 43 -1.76 -12.76 18.95
CA ALA A 43 -3.16 -13.15 18.84
C ALA A 43 -3.66 -13.06 17.39
N PRO A 44 -3.06 -13.82 16.44
CA PRO A 44 -3.57 -13.86 15.08
C PRO A 44 -5.00 -14.41 15.04
N VAL A 45 -5.86 -13.76 14.27
CA VAL A 45 -7.29 -14.14 14.12
C VAL A 45 -7.50 -15.26 13.09
N GLY A 46 -6.43 -15.73 12.45
CA GLY A 46 -6.41 -16.80 11.45
C GLY A 46 -6.07 -16.33 10.04
N ASP A 47 -5.81 -17.29 9.14
CA ASP A 47 -5.66 -17.03 7.71
C ASP A 47 -7.03 -17.09 7.04
N TYR A 48 -7.44 -16.01 6.40
CA TYR A 48 -8.69 -15.94 5.64
C TYR A 48 -8.37 -15.81 4.16
N ALA A 49 -9.01 -16.64 3.33
CA ALA A 49 -9.02 -16.40 1.90
C ALA A 49 -9.76 -15.07 1.63
N PHE A 50 -9.36 -14.37 0.56
CA PHE A 50 -9.88 -13.03 0.22
C PHE A 50 -11.42 -12.98 0.22
N ASN A 51 -12.07 -13.96 -0.41
CA ASN A 51 -13.54 -14.06 -0.47
C ASN A 51 -14.23 -14.35 0.88
N ARG A 52 -13.48 -14.68 1.93
CA ARG A 52 -14.00 -14.89 3.29
C ARG A 52 -13.88 -13.66 4.17
N LEU A 53 -12.94 -12.76 3.90
CA LEU A 53 -12.78 -11.52 4.69
C LEU A 53 -14.03 -10.64 4.59
N HIS A 54 -14.61 -10.53 3.40
CA HIS A 54 -15.88 -9.84 3.19
C HIS A 54 -16.98 -10.35 4.12
N GLU A 55 -17.16 -11.67 4.24
CA GLU A 55 -18.17 -12.28 5.13
C GLU A 55 -17.90 -11.99 6.61
N VAL A 56 -16.63 -11.97 7.02
CA VAL A 56 -16.23 -11.64 8.39
C VAL A 56 -16.49 -10.15 8.70
N ARG A 57 -16.27 -9.25 7.73
CA ARG A 57 -16.54 -7.80 7.87
C ARG A 57 -18.01 -7.44 7.90
N LEU A 58 -18.91 -8.30 7.40
CA LEU A 58 -20.36 -8.12 7.60
C LEU A 58 -20.75 -8.13 9.09
N ASN A 59 -19.89 -8.63 9.97
CA ASN A 59 -20.02 -8.43 11.40
C ASN A 59 -19.53 -7.01 11.76
N PRO A 60 -20.41 -6.09 12.21
CA PRO A 60 -20.01 -4.72 12.55
C PRO A 60 -19.10 -4.63 13.78
N PHE A 61 -18.86 -5.75 14.48
CA PHE A 61 -17.91 -5.86 15.59
C PHE A 61 -16.57 -6.48 15.18
N ALA A 62 -16.44 -6.95 13.94
CA ALA A 62 -15.16 -7.33 13.39
C ALA A 62 -14.37 -6.03 13.14
N GLY A 63 -13.23 -5.88 13.81
CA GLY A 63 -12.33 -4.75 13.59
C GLY A 63 -11.68 -4.79 12.21
N SER A 64 -10.64 -3.97 12.02
CA SER A 64 -9.84 -4.00 10.78
C SER A 64 -8.96 -5.26 10.70
N PHE A 65 -8.74 -5.73 9.48
CA PHE A 65 -7.92 -6.91 9.21
C PHE A 65 -6.71 -6.53 8.35
N VAL A 66 -5.53 -6.89 8.83
CA VAL A 66 -4.29 -6.76 8.08
C VAL A 66 -3.58 -8.10 8.02
N GLN A 67 -3.17 -8.51 6.82
CA GLN A 67 -2.25 -9.63 6.65
C GLN A 67 -0.84 -9.07 6.48
N VAL A 68 0.10 -9.52 7.32
CA VAL A 68 1.50 -9.10 7.24
C VAL A 68 2.40 -10.32 7.05
N PHE A 69 3.22 -10.30 6.01
CA PHE A 69 4.16 -11.39 5.72
C PHE A 69 5.47 -10.86 5.15
N ARG A 70 6.49 -11.73 5.09
CA ARG A 70 7.84 -11.35 4.69
C ARG A 70 8.18 -11.88 3.30
N VAL A 71 8.79 -11.04 2.47
CA VAL A 71 9.34 -11.37 1.14
C VAL A 71 10.77 -10.84 1.08
N GLY A 72 11.75 -11.71 1.33
CA GLY A 72 13.17 -11.32 1.39
C GLY A 72 13.47 -10.32 2.52
N GLU A 73 13.97 -9.14 2.16
CA GLU A 73 14.23 -8.05 3.11
C GLU A 73 13.00 -7.18 3.43
N TYR A 74 11.94 -7.33 2.64
CA TYR A 74 10.71 -6.56 2.76
C TYR A 74 9.66 -7.30 3.59
N ALA A 75 8.83 -6.54 4.29
CA ALA A 75 7.54 -6.97 4.78
C ALA A 75 6.44 -6.35 3.91
N VAL A 76 5.39 -7.12 3.66
CA VAL A 76 4.21 -6.70 2.91
C VAL A 76 3.03 -6.70 3.87
N ALA A 77 2.26 -5.61 3.89
CA ALA A 77 0.98 -5.53 4.57
C ALA A 77 -0.14 -5.38 3.54
N LEU A 78 -1.18 -6.18 3.69
CA LEU A 78 -2.35 -6.22 2.81
C LEU A 78 -3.62 -5.99 3.63
N GLU A 79 -4.45 -5.03 3.22
CA GLU A 79 -5.70 -4.69 3.90
C GLU A 79 -6.85 -4.56 2.90
N GLU A 80 -7.96 -5.28 3.12
CA GLU A 80 -9.18 -5.10 2.35
C GLU A 80 -9.92 -3.83 2.82
N ASN A 81 -9.61 -2.68 2.23
CA ASN A 81 -10.40 -1.45 2.39
C ASN A 81 -10.56 -0.99 3.87
N ASP A 82 -9.47 -1.01 4.64
CA ASP A 82 -9.39 -0.57 6.05
C ASP A 82 -8.63 0.75 6.27
N TYR A 83 -8.03 1.31 5.22
CA TYR A 83 -7.35 2.61 5.15
C TYR A 83 -6.12 2.83 6.04
N ASN A 84 -5.69 1.89 6.88
CA ASN A 84 -4.55 2.15 7.80
C ASN A 84 -3.25 2.39 7.04
N GLY A 85 -3.00 1.68 5.94
CA GLY A 85 -1.82 1.89 5.09
C GLY A 85 -1.80 3.26 4.39
N SER A 86 -2.90 4.01 4.40
CA SER A 86 -2.96 5.40 3.90
C SER A 86 -2.70 6.43 5.01
N GLU A 87 -2.61 6.01 6.28
CA GLU A 87 -2.45 6.92 7.42
C GLU A 87 -1.01 7.42 7.57
N PRO A 88 -0.76 8.75 7.61
CA PRO A 88 0.58 9.30 7.76
C PRO A 88 1.34 8.80 9.00
N ASP A 89 0.65 8.57 10.11
CA ASP A 89 1.30 8.11 11.34
C ASP A 89 1.75 6.64 11.25
N VAL A 90 1.02 5.79 10.52
CA VAL A 90 1.45 4.43 10.19
C VAL A 90 2.71 4.49 9.32
N ALA A 91 2.67 5.29 8.25
CA ALA A 91 3.80 5.46 7.35
C ALA A 91 5.07 5.97 8.06
N ARG A 92 4.94 6.95 8.95
CA ARG A 92 6.06 7.48 9.75
C ARG A 92 6.65 6.42 10.68
N ARG A 93 5.81 5.67 11.41
CA ARG A 93 6.27 4.66 12.36
C ARG A 93 6.91 3.46 11.65
N CYS A 94 6.33 3.01 10.54
CA CYS A 94 6.88 1.92 9.75
C CYS A 94 8.21 2.30 9.08
N SER A 95 8.40 3.56 8.69
CA SER A 95 9.63 4.03 8.06
C SER A 95 10.68 4.59 9.03
N ALA A 96 10.40 4.70 10.34
CA ALA A 96 11.36 5.24 11.31
C ALA A 96 12.65 4.40 11.41
N ASP A 97 13.70 4.97 12.00
CA ASP A 97 15.01 4.33 12.23
C ASP A 97 15.71 3.88 10.93
N GLY A 98 15.66 4.73 9.89
CA GLY A 98 16.24 4.43 8.57
C GLY A 98 15.41 3.47 7.71
N GLY A 99 14.16 3.20 8.09
CA GLY A 99 13.22 2.37 7.34
C GLY A 99 12.65 3.06 6.09
N HIS A 100 11.87 2.28 5.35
CA HIS A 100 11.12 2.72 4.17
C HIS A 100 9.71 2.14 4.22
N PHE A 101 8.73 2.96 3.87
CA PHE A 101 7.34 2.59 3.76
C PHE A 101 6.81 3.15 2.45
N PHE A 102 6.20 2.31 1.64
CA PHE A 102 5.46 2.70 0.45
C PHE A 102 4.13 1.98 0.48
N SER A 103 3.03 2.72 0.42
CA SER A 103 1.68 2.16 0.46
C SER A 103 0.79 2.81 -0.57
N MET A 104 -0.22 2.07 -0.94
CA MET A 104 -1.03 2.34 -2.09
C MET A 104 -2.39 1.72 -1.94
N PHE A 105 -3.39 2.55 -2.14
CA PHE A 105 -4.81 2.22 -2.09
C PHE A 105 -5.41 2.37 -3.48
N TRP A 106 -6.34 1.47 -3.82
CA TRP A 106 -7.26 1.64 -4.96
C TRP A 106 -8.62 1.03 -4.63
N ASN A 107 -9.67 1.50 -5.32
CA ASN A 107 -10.98 0.86 -5.31
C ASN A 107 -11.76 1.01 -6.63
N VAL A 108 -12.87 0.28 -6.77
CA VAL A 108 -13.79 0.36 -7.93
C VAL A 108 -14.45 1.73 -8.15
N ASN A 109 -14.37 2.64 -7.17
CA ASN A 109 -14.94 3.98 -7.27
C ASN A 109 -13.93 5.02 -7.79
N ALA A 110 -12.77 4.58 -8.29
CA ALA A 110 -11.68 5.45 -8.74
C ALA A 110 -11.20 6.39 -7.62
N ASP A 111 -11.05 5.84 -6.41
CA ASP A 111 -10.35 6.48 -5.30
C ASP A 111 -9.03 5.76 -5.08
N GLU A 112 -7.93 6.46 -5.33
CA GLU A 112 -6.58 5.96 -5.21
C GLU A 112 -5.73 6.88 -4.32
N TYR A 113 -4.82 6.29 -3.56
CA TYR A 113 -3.95 7.06 -2.70
C TYR A 113 -2.59 6.43 -2.58
N VAL A 114 -1.55 7.23 -2.77
CA VAL A 114 -0.15 6.82 -2.59
C VAL A 114 0.44 7.59 -1.43
N ILE A 115 1.11 6.88 -0.53
CA ILE A 115 1.92 7.47 0.53
C ILE A 115 3.28 6.77 0.59
N GLU A 116 4.36 7.56 0.59
CA GLU A 116 5.73 7.09 0.74
C GLU A 116 6.40 7.82 1.89
N ALA A 117 7.10 7.08 2.75
CA ALA A 117 7.87 7.62 3.85
C ALA A 117 9.25 6.95 3.98
N VAL A 118 10.25 7.76 4.31
CA VAL A 118 11.63 7.33 4.54
C VAL A 118 12.11 7.96 5.85
N ASP A 119 12.67 7.15 6.74
CA ASP A 119 13.19 7.61 8.04
C ASP A 119 12.18 8.48 8.82
N GLY A 120 10.92 8.04 8.86
CA GLY A 120 9.83 8.73 9.56
C GLY A 120 9.36 10.03 8.90
N LYS A 121 9.79 10.34 7.67
CA LYS A 121 9.36 11.54 6.92
C LYS A 121 8.55 11.13 5.72
N ILE A 122 7.35 11.70 5.59
CA ILE A 122 6.53 11.55 4.37
C ILE A 122 7.23 12.31 3.24
N ILE A 123 7.52 11.61 2.15
CA ILE A 123 8.15 12.16 0.94
C ILE A 123 7.23 12.09 -0.29
N ALA A 124 6.11 11.35 -0.19
CA ALA A 124 5.03 11.40 -1.16
C ALA A 124 3.69 11.19 -0.45
N SER A 125 2.65 11.93 -0.85
CA SER A 125 1.27 11.81 -0.35
C SER A 125 0.33 12.44 -1.37
N PHE A 126 -0.31 11.64 -2.24
CA PHE A 126 -1.12 12.15 -3.35
C PHE A 126 -2.12 11.12 -3.87
N ASN A 127 -3.19 11.58 -4.52
CA ASN A 127 -4.04 10.74 -5.36
C ASN A 127 -3.51 10.78 -6.81
N PRO A 128 -3.18 9.62 -7.42
CA PRO A 128 -2.70 9.54 -8.81
C PRO A 128 -3.64 10.13 -9.86
N LEU A 129 -4.96 10.09 -9.66
CA LEU A 129 -5.96 10.62 -10.60
C LEU A 129 -6.15 12.13 -10.50
N ASP A 130 -5.76 12.73 -9.36
CA ASP A 130 -5.83 14.18 -9.22
C ASP A 130 -4.85 14.84 -10.19
N SER A 131 -5.28 15.89 -10.87
CA SER A 131 -4.38 16.73 -11.66
C SER A 131 -3.31 17.33 -10.74
N PRO A 132 -2.02 17.32 -11.13
CA PRO A 132 -0.97 17.95 -10.33
C PRO A 132 -1.32 19.40 -10.01
N SER A 133 -1.50 19.70 -8.73
CA SER A 133 -1.73 21.06 -8.25
C SER A 133 -0.41 21.68 -7.75
N PRO A 134 -0.19 23.00 -7.91
CA PRO A 134 0.91 23.70 -7.23
C PRO A 134 0.89 23.54 -5.71
N ASP A 135 -0.28 23.22 -5.15
CA ASP A 135 -0.50 23.00 -3.70
C ASP A 135 -0.25 21.54 -3.27
N ASP A 136 0.03 20.62 -4.22
CA ASP A 136 0.43 19.24 -3.92
C ASP A 136 1.89 19.20 -3.44
N GLU A 137 2.14 19.67 -2.22
CA GLU A 137 3.50 19.79 -1.66
C GLU A 137 4.28 18.46 -1.64
N LEU A 138 3.59 17.32 -1.73
CA LEU A 138 4.17 15.98 -1.66
C LEU A 138 3.84 15.11 -2.90
N ARG A 139 3.72 15.70 -4.09
CA ARG A 139 3.72 14.95 -5.35
C ARG A 139 5.11 14.98 -6.01
N PRO A 140 5.91 13.91 -5.90
CA PRO A 140 7.24 13.89 -6.50
C PRO A 140 7.18 13.77 -8.03
N GLY A 141 8.19 14.27 -8.73
CA GLY A 141 8.20 14.29 -10.21
C GLY A 141 8.23 12.90 -10.89
N TRP A 142 8.46 11.82 -10.13
CA TRP A 142 8.29 10.45 -10.63
C TRP A 142 6.83 9.99 -10.64
N ALA A 143 5.95 10.66 -9.86
CA ALA A 143 4.52 10.38 -9.77
C ALA A 143 3.70 11.05 -10.88
N ILE A 144 4.37 11.67 -11.84
CA ILE A 144 3.76 12.32 -13.00
C ILE A 144 3.93 11.36 -14.17
N PHE A 145 2.85 10.68 -14.53
CA PHE A 145 2.77 9.78 -15.67
C PHE A 145 1.46 10.03 -16.42
N ASP A 146 1.42 9.71 -17.71
CA ASP A 146 0.19 9.75 -18.50
C ASP A 146 -0.84 8.78 -17.89
N GLU A 147 -2.13 9.12 -17.95
CA GLU A 147 -3.21 8.31 -17.35
C GLU A 147 -3.04 6.83 -17.73
N PRO A 148 -2.74 5.94 -16.76
CA PRO A 148 -2.51 4.54 -17.06
C PRO A 148 -3.85 3.87 -17.43
N GLU A 149 -3.80 2.90 -18.34
CA GLU A 149 -4.99 2.09 -18.68
C GLU A 149 -5.50 1.26 -17.48
N SER A 150 -4.62 0.97 -16.51
CA SER A 150 -4.93 0.33 -15.23
C SER A 150 -4.18 1.05 -14.10
N THR A 151 -4.93 1.77 -13.25
CA THR A 151 -4.36 2.48 -12.12
C THR A 151 -3.74 1.52 -11.11
N GLY A 152 -4.38 0.39 -10.81
CA GLY A 152 -3.89 -0.63 -9.88
C GLY A 152 -2.61 -1.32 -10.35
N ALA A 153 -2.52 -1.69 -11.62
CA ALA A 153 -1.31 -2.29 -12.17
C ALA A 153 -0.15 -1.29 -12.27
N ALA A 154 -0.42 -0.04 -12.67
CA ALA A 154 0.56 1.05 -12.66
C ALA A 154 1.12 1.30 -11.27
N CYS A 155 0.22 1.26 -10.29
CA CYS A 155 0.49 1.35 -8.89
C CYS A 155 1.47 0.24 -8.41
N VAL A 156 1.21 -1.04 -8.70
CA VAL A 156 2.12 -2.13 -8.33
C VAL A 156 3.45 -2.09 -9.09
N ALA A 157 3.42 -1.69 -10.36
CA ALA A 157 4.63 -1.45 -11.15
C ALA A 157 5.52 -0.37 -10.52
N LEU A 158 4.91 0.75 -10.09
CA LEU A 158 5.60 1.84 -9.42
C LEU A 158 6.21 1.36 -8.10
N LEU A 159 5.48 0.57 -7.33
CA LEU A 159 6.00 -0.02 -6.11
C LEU A 159 7.24 -0.86 -6.36
N GLU A 160 7.22 -1.78 -7.34
CA GLU A 160 8.40 -2.58 -7.71
C GLU A 160 9.58 -1.69 -8.13
N GLN A 161 9.34 -0.63 -8.92
CA GLN A 161 10.37 0.33 -9.32
C GLN A 161 10.98 1.10 -8.14
N ARG A 162 10.17 1.46 -7.14
CA ARG A 162 10.59 2.27 -5.99
C ARG A 162 11.31 1.45 -4.93
N THR A 163 10.89 0.20 -4.75
CA THR A 163 11.46 -0.67 -3.72
C THR A 163 12.59 -1.53 -4.25
N GLY A 164 12.61 -1.84 -5.56
CA GLY A 164 13.49 -2.84 -6.15
C GLY A 164 13.10 -4.28 -5.80
N SER A 165 11.91 -4.49 -5.22
CA SER A 165 11.41 -5.82 -4.88
C SER A 165 10.92 -6.53 -6.15
N SER A 166 11.77 -7.34 -6.78
CA SER A 166 11.34 -8.21 -7.87
C SER A 166 10.49 -9.35 -7.31
N GLY A 167 9.20 -9.35 -7.64
CA GLY A 167 8.26 -10.47 -7.42
C GLY A 167 8.24 -11.43 -8.60
#